data_AF-A0A9D9IRQ7-F1
#
_entry.id   AF-A0A9D9IRQ7-F1
#
_cell.length_a   1.000
_cell.length_b   1.000
_cell.length_c   1.000
_cell.angle_alpha   90.00
_cell.angle_beta   90.00
_cell.angle_gamma   90.00
#
_symmetry.space_group_name_H-M   'P 1'
#
loop_
_entity.id
_entity.type
_entity.pdbx_description
1 polymer ?
#
loop_
_entity_poly.entity_id
_entity_poly.type
_entity_poly.pdbx_seq_one_letter_code
_entity_poly.pdbx_strand_id
1 'polypeptide(L)'
;MKHLTIILMLWGFLAPIQAIAYDDYDSRRAESYMKEAEYYKKKADGYRREAEYYKKQAQGYQREAAYYTKRGDMDRAKTYMDRAENAMDRYETQMRYAKNADERAADYLKRASRILDD
;
A
#
# COMPACT_ATOMS: atom_id res chain seq x y z
N MET A 1 -47.91 -5.02 -55.23
CA MET A 1 -46.91 -5.78 -54.45
C MET A 1 -45.99 -4.84 -53.66
N LYS A 2 -46.55 -4.07 -52.72
CA LYS A 2 -45.78 -3.15 -51.84
C LYS A 2 -46.09 -3.38 -50.35
N HIS A 3 -46.59 -4.57 -50.02
CA HIS A 3 -47.03 -4.94 -48.66
C HIS A 3 -46.24 -6.14 -48.10
N LEU A 4 -45.30 -6.69 -48.86
CA LEU A 4 -44.47 -7.84 -48.47
C LEU A 4 -43.18 -7.43 -47.72
N THR A 5 -42.91 -6.13 -47.55
CA THR A 5 -41.74 -5.63 -46.82
C THR A 5 -42.01 -5.32 -45.34
N ILE A 6 -43.27 -5.39 -44.88
CA ILE A 6 -43.66 -5.05 -43.50
C ILE A 6 -43.50 -6.25 -42.53
N ILE A 7 -43.39 -7.48 -43.06
CA ILE A 7 -43.18 -8.69 -42.24
C ILE A 7 -41.70 -8.83 -41.80
N LEU A 8 -40.81 -7.94 -42.27
CA LEU A 8 -39.38 -7.92 -41.97
C LEU A 8 -39.00 -7.10 -40.71
N MET A 9 -39.97 -6.61 -39.92
CA MET A 9 -39.72 -5.75 -38.75
C MET A 9 -40.21 -6.30 -37.40
N LEU A 10 -40.58 -7.59 -37.33
CA LEU A 10 -41.18 -8.18 -36.11
C LEU A 10 -40.39 -9.38 -35.55
N TRP A 11 -39.07 -9.36 -35.68
CA TRP A 11 -38.13 -10.30 -35.02
C TRP A 11 -37.03 -9.57 -34.24
N GLY A 12 -37.37 -8.41 -33.67
CA GLY A 12 -36.56 -7.76 -32.65
C GLY A 12 -37.30 -7.84 -31.32
N PHE A 13 -36.93 -8.81 -30.48
CA PHE A 13 -36.86 -8.75 -29.02
C PHE A 13 -36.88 -10.17 -28.45
N LEU A 14 -35.71 -10.81 -28.37
CA LEU A 14 -35.44 -11.72 -27.26
C LEU A 14 -33.93 -11.82 -27.01
N ALA A 15 -33.53 -11.18 -25.91
CA ALA A 15 -32.31 -11.33 -25.10
C ALA A 15 -30.97 -10.69 -25.56
N PRO A 16 -30.10 -10.25 -24.61
CA PRO A 16 -30.29 -10.13 -23.16
C PRO A 16 -30.10 -8.69 -22.62
N ILE A 17 -30.98 -8.28 -21.71
CA ILE A 17 -30.77 -7.13 -20.80
C ILE A 17 -29.80 -7.55 -19.69
N GLN A 18 -28.58 -7.96 -20.05
CA GLN A 18 -27.55 -8.34 -19.07
C GLN A 18 -26.28 -7.48 -19.13
N ALA A 19 -26.11 -6.64 -20.16
CA ALA A 19 -24.88 -5.85 -20.33
C ALA A 19 -24.81 -4.59 -19.44
N ILE A 20 -25.93 -4.08 -18.92
CA ILE A 20 -25.95 -2.77 -18.23
C ILE A 20 -25.70 -2.90 -16.71
N ALA A 21 -25.86 -4.10 -16.13
CA ALA A 21 -25.59 -4.35 -14.72
C ALA A 21 -24.19 -4.95 -14.45
N TYR A 22 -23.53 -5.51 -15.47
CA TYR A 22 -22.19 -6.10 -15.34
C TYR A 22 -21.10 -5.03 -15.17
N ASP A 23 -21.20 -3.93 -15.94
CA ASP A 23 -20.26 -2.81 -15.95
C ASP A 23 -20.22 -2.04 -14.59
N ASP A 24 -21.38 -1.87 -13.94
CA ASP A 24 -21.48 -1.20 -12.62
C ASP A 24 -20.96 -2.09 -11.47
N TYR A 25 -21.06 -3.41 -11.57
CA TYR A 25 -20.57 -4.31 -10.52
C TYR A 25 -19.04 -4.41 -10.52
N ASP A 26 -18.44 -4.64 -11.69
CA ASP A 26 -16.99 -4.79 -11.83
C ASP A 26 -16.24 -3.47 -11.59
N SER A 27 -16.79 -2.34 -12.05
CA SER A 27 -16.25 -1.01 -11.73
C SER A 27 -16.23 -0.73 -10.22
N ARG A 28 -17.33 -0.99 -9.50
CA ARG A 28 -17.39 -0.85 -8.02
C ARG A 28 -16.40 -1.77 -7.31
N ARG A 29 -16.21 -2.99 -7.83
CA ARG A 29 -15.27 -3.95 -7.26
C ARG A 29 -13.81 -3.52 -7.47
N ALA A 30 -13.48 -3.01 -8.65
CA ALA A 30 -12.17 -2.43 -8.93
C ALA A 30 -11.90 -1.20 -8.04
N GLU A 31 -12.88 -0.29 -7.90
CA GLU A 31 -12.78 0.85 -6.98
C GLU A 31 -12.54 0.43 -5.53
N SER A 32 -13.21 -0.62 -5.07
CA SER A 32 -12.99 -1.16 -3.72
C SER A 32 -11.55 -1.61 -3.52
N TYR A 33 -10.97 -2.33 -4.49
CA TYR A 33 -9.55 -2.72 -4.42
C TYR A 33 -8.60 -1.52 -4.53
N MET A 34 -8.92 -0.49 -5.31
CA MET A 34 -8.13 0.74 -5.34
C MET A 34 -8.13 1.45 -3.98
N LYS A 35 -9.27 1.52 -3.29
CA LYS A 35 -9.38 2.08 -1.94
C LYS A 35 -8.54 1.30 -0.93
N GLU A 36 -8.57 -0.04 -0.99
CA GLU A 36 -7.71 -0.88 -0.15
C GLU A 36 -6.22 -0.65 -0.43
N ALA A 37 -5.84 -0.53 -1.70
CA ALA A 37 -4.47 -0.21 -2.07
C ALA A 37 -4.02 1.15 -1.50
N GLU A 38 -4.87 2.17 -1.59
CA GLU A 38 -4.59 3.50 -1.03
C GLU A 38 -4.42 3.44 0.50
N TYR A 39 -5.27 2.68 1.18
CA TYR A 39 -5.15 2.46 2.63
C TYR A 39 -3.79 1.86 3.01
N TYR A 40 -3.36 0.82 2.30
CA TYR A 40 -2.06 0.19 2.57
C TYR A 40 -0.88 1.08 2.21
N LYS A 41 -0.97 1.90 1.16
CA LYS A 41 0.04 2.95 0.87
C LYS A 41 0.18 3.93 2.02
N LYS A 42 -0.94 4.44 2.56
CA LYS A 42 -0.93 5.34 3.73
C LYS A 42 -0.30 4.68 4.96
N LYS A 43 -0.55 3.38 5.18
CA LYS A 43 0.13 2.61 6.23
C LYS A 43 1.64 2.53 5.99
N ALA A 44 2.08 2.22 4.77
CA ALA A 44 3.50 2.17 4.43
C ALA A 44 4.20 3.50 4.72
N ASP A 45 3.57 4.62 4.35
CA ASP A 45 4.09 5.97 4.67
C ASP A 45 4.14 6.25 6.16
N GLY A 46 3.14 5.78 6.93
CA GLY A 46 3.15 5.84 8.39
C GLY A 46 4.38 5.13 8.97
N TYR A 47 4.62 3.88 8.56
CA TYR A 47 5.77 3.11 9.01
C TYR A 47 7.10 3.75 8.60
N ARG A 48 7.21 4.31 7.39
CA ARG A 48 8.42 5.06 6.98
C ARG A 48 8.68 6.28 7.86
N ARG A 49 7.64 7.02 8.27
CA ARG A 49 7.78 8.15 9.21
C ARG A 49 8.27 7.68 10.58
N GLU A 50 7.73 6.59 11.09
CA GLU A 50 8.18 5.99 12.35
C GLU A 50 9.63 5.48 12.24
N ALA A 51 10.00 4.89 11.11
CA ALA A 51 11.38 4.50 10.85
C ALA A 51 12.31 5.72 10.94
N GLU A 52 12.03 6.80 10.20
CA GLU A 52 12.86 8.01 10.24
C GLU A 52 12.95 8.64 11.65
N TYR A 53 11.91 8.51 12.48
CA TYR A 53 11.99 8.87 13.90
C TYR A 53 13.06 8.05 14.63
N TYR A 54 13.03 6.73 14.52
CA TYR A 54 13.99 5.85 15.19
C TYR A 54 15.42 6.04 14.67
N LYS A 55 15.59 6.30 13.37
CA LYS A 55 16.89 6.65 12.78
C LYS A 55 17.46 7.92 13.39
N LYS A 56 16.65 8.97 13.56
CA LYS A 56 17.07 10.21 14.25
C LYS A 56 17.43 9.95 15.72
N GLN A 57 16.68 9.08 16.39
CA GLN A 57 16.95 8.69 17.77
C GLN A 57 18.30 7.95 17.88
N ALA A 58 18.58 7.01 16.98
CA ALA A 58 19.85 6.29 16.91
C ALA A 58 21.03 7.25 16.70
N GLN A 59 20.90 8.21 15.77
CA GLN A 59 21.91 9.24 15.55
C GLN A 59 22.15 10.11 16.79
N GLY A 60 21.08 10.40 17.57
CA GLY A 60 21.20 11.07 18.86
C GLY A 60 22.05 10.29 19.85
N TYR A 61 21.76 9.00 20.01
CA TYR A 61 22.54 8.13 20.89
C TYR A 61 23.98 7.94 20.42
N GLN A 62 24.24 7.88 19.11
CA GLN A 62 25.61 7.85 18.58
C GLN A 62 26.42 9.10 18.96
N ARG A 63 25.79 10.29 18.97
CA ARG A 63 26.44 11.52 19.42
C ARG A 63 26.77 11.48 20.91
N GLU A 64 25.85 10.98 21.74
CA GLU A 64 26.08 10.81 23.18
C GLU A 64 27.21 9.79 23.43
N ALA A 65 27.20 8.66 22.73
CA ALA A 65 28.28 7.67 22.83
C ALA A 65 29.63 8.30 22.52
N ALA A 66 29.75 9.01 21.39
CA ALA A 66 30.98 9.70 21.00
C ALA A 66 31.41 10.76 22.02
N TYR A 67 30.45 11.46 22.65
CA TYR A 67 30.74 12.42 23.71
C TYR A 67 31.36 11.74 24.94
N TYR A 68 30.80 10.63 25.42
CA TYR A 68 31.33 9.91 26.58
C TYR A 68 32.65 9.20 26.27
N THR A 69 32.83 8.66 25.05
CA THR A 69 34.13 8.12 24.61
C THR A 69 35.24 9.16 24.72
N LYS A 70 35.00 10.40 24.26
CA LYS A 70 35.99 11.50 24.35
C LYS A 70 36.36 11.87 25.79
N ARG A 71 35.49 11.60 26.76
CA ARG A 71 35.72 11.86 28.18
C ARG A 71 36.32 10.67 28.93
N GLY A 72 36.55 9.55 28.25
CA GLY A 72 37.05 8.31 28.85
C GLY A 72 36.00 7.50 29.62
N ASP A 73 34.72 7.89 29.58
CA ASP A 73 33.63 7.17 30.24
C ASP A 73 33.08 6.09 29.29
N MET A 74 33.79 4.96 29.25
CA MET A 74 33.49 3.87 28.32
C MET A 74 32.20 3.12 28.66
N ASP A 75 31.82 3.05 29.94
CA ASP A 75 30.58 2.40 30.37
C ASP A 75 29.35 3.15 29.86
N ARG A 76 29.35 4.49 29.98
CA ARG A 76 28.28 5.31 29.40
C ARG A 76 28.32 5.29 27.88
N ALA A 77 29.50 5.35 27.27
CA ALA A 77 29.63 5.26 25.83
C ALA A 77 28.98 3.97 25.29
N LYS A 78 29.29 2.82 25.90
CA LYS A 78 28.67 1.53 25.56
C LYS A 78 27.16 1.55 25.74
N THR A 79 26.67 2.07 26.86
CA THR A 79 25.22 2.19 27.11
C THR A 79 24.50 2.96 25.99
N TYR A 80 25.10 4.04 25.50
CA TYR A 80 24.52 4.81 24.38
C TYR A 80 24.67 4.10 23.04
N MET A 81 25.74 3.34 22.81
CA MET A 81 25.85 2.49 21.63
C MET A 81 24.74 1.43 21.60
N ASP A 82 24.50 0.73 22.71
CA ASP A 82 23.44 -0.28 22.83
C ASP A 82 22.06 0.35 22.56
N ARG A 83 21.82 1.58 23.05
CA ARG A 83 20.59 2.32 22.75
C ARG A 83 20.47 2.72 21.29
N ALA A 84 21.57 3.07 20.63
CA ALA A 84 21.59 3.37 19.20
C ALA A 84 21.23 2.14 18.37
N GLU A 85 21.80 0.97 18.71
CA GLU A 85 21.49 -0.32 18.09
C GLU A 85 20.01 -0.68 18.25
N ASN A 86 19.49 -0.64 19.48
CA ASN A 86 18.07 -0.88 19.74
C ASN A 86 17.13 0.06 18.95
N ALA A 87 17.54 1.31 18.73
CA ALA A 87 16.78 2.22 17.88
C ALA A 87 16.86 1.83 16.40
N MET A 88 18.00 1.35 15.92
CA MET A 88 18.15 0.83 14.57
C MET A 88 17.33 -0.44 14.33
N ASP A 89 17.26 -1.36 15.30
CA ASP A 89 16.39 -2.56 15.20
C ASP A 89 14.91 -2.19 15.01
N ARG A 90 14.47 -1.12 15.70
CA ARG A 90 13.12 -0.56 15.53
C ARG A 90 12.96 0.09 14.17
N TYR A 91 13.95 0.85 13.70
CA TYR A 91 13.96 1.38 12.33
C TYR A 91 13.76 0.28 11.30
N GLU A 92 14.53 -0.80 11.38
CA GLU A 92 14.45 -1.92 10.45
C GLU A 92 13.09 -2.64 10.50
N THR A 93 12.56 -2.81 11.72
CA THR A 93 11.23 -3.38 11.91
C THR A 93 10.15 -2.54 11.22
N GLN A 94 10.22 -1.21 11.37
CA GLN A 94 9.28 -0.30 10.72
C GLN A 94 9.43 -0.32 9.20
N MET A 95 10.66 -0.36 8.69
CA MET A 95 10.90 -0.49 7.25
C MET A 95 10.36 -1.82 6.68
N ARG A 96 10.43 -2.91 7.45
CA ARG A 96 9.81 -4.20 7.08
C ARG A 96 8.29 -4.09 7.01
N TYR A 97 7.67 -3.41 7.96
CA TYR A 97 6.23 -3.16 7.94
C TYR A 97 5.81 -2.27 6.76
N ALA A 98 6.61 -1.26 6.44
CA ALA A 98 6.39 -0.43 5.25
C ALA A 98 6.39 -1.28 3.97
N LYS A 99 7.42 -2.12 3.79
CA LYS A 99 7.54 -3.04 2.65
C LYS A 99 6.34 -3.98 2.54
N ASN A 100 5.95 -4.62 3.64
CA ASN A 100 4.81 -5.53 3.66
C ASN A 100 3.49 -4.81 3.31
N ALA A 101 3.34 -3.55 3.72
CA ALA A 101 2.19 -2.74 3.36
C ALA A 101 2.22 -2.34 1.87
N ASP A 102 3.37 -1.98 1.31
CA ASP A 102 3.51 -1.73 -0.13
C ASP A 102 3.16 -2.96 -0.96
N GLU A 103 3.62 -4.15 -0.56
CA GLU A 103 3.33 -5.42 -1.23
C GLU A 103 1.82 -5.68 -1.26
N ARG A 104 1.13 -5.47 -0.13
CA ARG A 104 -0.34 -5.57 -0.07
C ARG A 104 -1.01 -4.55 -0.99
N ALA A 105 -0.55 -3.30 -0.99
CA ALA A 105 -1.10 -2.30 -1.89
C ALA A 105 -0.94 -2.68 -3.37
N ALA A 106 0.23 -3.20 -3.74
CA ALA A 106 0.50 -3.69 -5.09
C ALA A 106 -0.41 -4.87 -5.47
N ASP A 107 -0.64 -5.81 -4.55
CA ASP A 107 -1.56 -6.93 -4.76
C ASP A 107 -3.00 -6.47 -5.01
N TYR A 108 -3.48 -5.48 -4.25
CA TYR A 108 -4.81 -4.90 -4.48
C TYR A 108 -4.90 -4.17 -5.82
N LEU A 109 -3.88 -3.38 -6.19
CA LEU A 109 -3.85 -2.74 -7.51
C LEU A 109 -3.85 -3.76 -8.64
N LYS A 110 -3.12 -4.87 -8.48
CA LYS A 110 -3.12 -5.96 -9.46
C LYS A 110 -4.50 -6.61 -9.61
N ARG A 111 -5.24 -6.76 -8.50
CA ARG A 111 -6.62 -7.27 -8.55
C ARG A 111 -7.58 -6.28 -9.18
N ALA A 112 -7.43 -4.98 -8.93
CA ALA A 112 -8.21 -3.95 -9.58
C ALA A 112 -7.98 -3.94 -11.09
N SER A 113 -6.71 -3.97 -11.53
CA SER A 113 -6.35 -4.01 -12.97
C SER A 113 -7.01 -5.17 -13.68
N ARG A 114 -6.91 -6.40 -13.14
CA ARG A 114 -7.53 -7.57 -13.77
C ARG A 114 -9.04 -7.43 -13.99
N ILE A 115 -9.75 -6.75 -13.09
CA ILE A 115 -11.20 -6.53 -13.24
C ILE A 115 -11.50 -5.49 -14.32
N LEU A 116 -10.63 -4.48 -14.47
CA LEU A 116 -10.79 -3.44 -15.48
C LEU A 116 -10.32 -3.88 -16.88
N ASP A 117 -9.46 -4.89 -16.94
CA ASP A 117 -8.89 -5.45 -18.17
C ASP A 117 -9.70 -6.64 -18.74
N ASP A 118 -10.66 -7.17 -17.99
CA ASP A 118 -11.59 -8.29 -18.36
C ASP A 118 -12.83 -7.77 -19.11
#